data_AF-A0A066PL70-F1
#
_entry.id   AF-A0A066PL70-F1
#
_cell.length_a   1.000
_cell.length_b   1.000
_cell.length_c   1.000
_cell.angle_alpha   90.00
_cell.angle_beta   90.00
_cell.angle_gamma   90.00
#
_symmetry.space_group_name_H-M   'P 1'
#
loop_
_entity.id
_entity.type
_entity.pdbx_description
1 polymer ?
#
loop_
_entity_poly.entity_id
_entity_poly.type
_entity_poly.pdbx_seq_one_letter_code
_entity_poly.pdbx_strand_id
1 'polypeptide(L)' 'MSLQARLESLKQRHAGLEMRITEEDRRPRPDEDNLARLKLEKLRLKEEMERIQAR' A
#
# COMPACT_ATOMS: atom_id res chain seq x y z
N MET A 1 17.06 0.21 -14.26
CA MET A 1 15.69 0.40 -13.72
C MET A 1 15.40 1.90 -13.75
N SER A 2 14.41 2.35 -14.53
CA SER A 2 14.04 3.78 -14.58
C SER A 2 13.23 4.19 -13.35
N LEU A 3 13.20 5.49 -13.04
CA LEU A 3 12.33 6.03 -11.98
C LEU A 3 10.85 5.69 -12.25
N GLN A 4 10.42 5.72 -13.52
CA GLN A 4 9.09 5.24 -13.92
C GLN A 4 8.82 3.79 -13.51
N ALA A 5 9.75 2.87 -13.82
CA ALA A 5 9.55 1.45 -13.50
C ALA A 5 9.46 1.22 -11.98
N ARG A 6 10.24 1.97 -11.19
CA ARG A 6 10.15 1.93 -9.73
C ARG A 6 8.80 2.45 -9.23
N LEU A 7 8.32 3.56 -9.78
CA LEU A 7 7.05 4.17 -9.40
C LEU A 7 5.85 3.27 -9.75
N GLU A 8 5.85 2.64 -10.92
CA GLU A 8 4.82 1.67 -11.31
C GLU A 8 4.81 0.43 -10.40
N SER A 9 5.99 -0.07 -10.00
CA SER A 9 6.06 -1.17 -9.04
C SER A 9 5.49 -0.79 -7.66
N LEU A 10 5.78 0.42 -7.18
CA LEU A 10 5.23 0.93 -5.92
C LEU A 10 3.70 1.09 -5.98
N LYS A 11 3.17 1.61 -7.11
CA LYS A 11 1.72 1.70 -7.33
C LYS A 11 1.05 0.33 -7.30
N GLN A 12 1.62 -0.66 -7.97
CA GLN A 12 1.10 -2.03 -7.97
C GLN A 12 1.05 -2.61 -6.54
N ARG A 13 2.13 -2.42 -5.76
CA ARG A 13 2.17 -2.85 -4.35
C ARG A 13 1.12 -2.14 -3.50
N HIS A 14 0.97 -0.82 -3.69
CA HIS A 14 -0.03 -0.02 -2.98
C HIS A 14 -1.45 -0.50 -3.29
N ALA A 15 -1.77 -0.76 -4.56
CA ALA A 15 -3.06 -1.31 -4.98
C ALA A 15 -3.32 -2.70 -4.36
N GLY A 16 -2.28 -3.56 -4.30
CA GLY A 16 -2.37 -4.86 -3.64
C GLY A 16 -2.68 -4.77 -2.15
N LEU A 17 -2.07 -3.82 -1.42
CA LEU A 17 -2.38 -3.59 0.00
C LEU A 17 -3.81 -3.08 0.20
N GLU A 18 -4.29 -2.20 -0.69
CA GLU A 18 -5.66 -1.69 -0.63
C GLU A 18 -6.71 -2.79 -0.83
N MET A 19 -6.43 -3.74 -1.74
CA MET A 19 -7.27 -4.92 -1.91
C MET A 19 -7.28 -5.80 -0.66
N ARG A 20 -6.11 -6.08 -0.07
CA ARG A 20 -6.00 -6.87 1.18
C ARG A 20 -6.71 -6.21 2.36
N ILE A 21 -6.61 -4.89 2.49
CA ILE A 21 -7.36 -4.13 3.52
C ILE A 21 -8.85 -4.31 3.30
N THR A 22 -9.33 -4.15 2.06
CA THR A 22 -10.75 -4.28 1.73
C THR A 22 -11.27 -5.70 1.97
N GLU A 23 -10.47 -6.72 1.66
CA GLU A 23 -10.80 -8.12 1.93
C GLU A 23 -10.89 -8.41 3.44
N GLU A 24 -9.95 -7.89 4.23
CA GLU A 24 -9.95 -8.05 5.69
C GLU A 24 -11.13 -7.31 6.34
N ASP A 25 -11.41 -6.08 5.91
CA ASP A 25 -12.50 -5.23 6.41
C ASP A 25 -13.90 -5.83 6.14
N ARG A 26 -14.03 -6.60 5.05
CA ARG A 26 -15.26 -7.34 4.71
C ARG A 26 -15.48 -8.60 5.55
N ARG A 27 -14.50 -9.05 6.33
CA ARG A 27 -14.66 -10.26 7.14
C ARG A 27 -15.63 -9.99 8.29
N PRO A 28 -16.48 -10.96 8.66
CA PRO A 28 -17.38 -10.82 9.82
C PRO A 28 -16.66 -10.54 11.14
N ARG A 29 -15.38 -10.91 11.23
CA ARG A 29 -14.49 -10.61 12.36
C ARG A 29 -13.11 -10.21 11.81
N PRO A 30 -12.89 -8.93 11.48
CA PRO A 30 -11.62 -8.46 10.95
C PRO A 30 -10.52 -8.58 12.00
N ASP A 31 -9.32 -8.92 11.57
CA ASP A 31 -8.12 -8.81 12.41
C ASP A 31 -7.65 -7.34 12.42
N GLU A 32 -7.96 -6.63 13.50
CA GLU A 32 -7.63 -5.20 13.63
C GLU A 32 -6.12 -4.93 13.64
N ASP A 33 -5.31 -5.82 14.22
CA ASP A 33 -3.85 -5.69 14.22
C ASP A 33 -3.29 -5.86 12.80
N ASN A 34 -3.80 -6.86 12.06
CA ASN A 34 -3.45 -7.04 10.66
C ASN A 34 -3.89 -5.84 9.82
N LEU A 35 -5.11 -5.34 10.02
CA LEU A 35 -5.65 -4.17 9.32
C LEU A 35 -4.79 -2.92 9.57
N ALA A 36 -4.39 -2.68 10.82
CA ALA A 36 -3.51 -1.58 11.20
C ALA A 36 -2.13 -1.70 10.52
N ARG A 37 -1.54 -2.89 10.50
CA ARG A 37 -0.26 -3.16 9.82
C ARG A 37 -0.35 -2.91 8.32
N LEU A 38 -1.42 -3.39 7.67
CA LEU A 38 -1.65 -3.18 6.23
C LEU A 38 -1.83 -1.69 5.89
N LYS A 39 -2.60 -0.95 6.72
CA LYS A 39 -2.79 0.50 6.55
C LYS A 39 -1.48 1.27 6.71
N LEU A 40 -0.64 0.89 7.67
CA LEU A 40 0.68 1.49 7.88
C LEU A 40 1.62 1.22 6.70
N GLU A 41 1.62 -0.01 6.17
CA GLU A 41 2.42 -0.37 4.99
C GLU A 41 1.96 0.42 3.75
N LYS A 42 0.64 0.56 3.56
CA LYS A 42 0.06 1.39 2.50
C LYS A 42 0.51 2.84 2.60
N LEU A 43 0.49 3.42 3.82
CA LEU A 43 0.95 4.78 4.07
C LEU A 43 2.43 4.95 3.71
N ARG A 44 3.30 4.03 4.11
CA ARG A 44 4.74 4.07 3.79
C ARG A 44 5.01 4.01 2.29
N LEU A 45 4.27 3.18 1.54
CA LEU A 45 4.40 3.15 0.08
C LEU A 45 3.95 4.46 -0.56
N LYS A 46 2.89 5.08 -0.04
CA LYS A 46 2.44 6.39 -0.49
C LYS A 46 3.53 7.45 -0.28
N GLU A 47 4.12 7.52 0.91
CA GLU A 47 5.22 8.44 1.20
C GLU A 47 6.46 8.18 0.31
N GLU A 48 6.79 6.92 0.03
CA GLU A 48 7.90 6.60 -0.88
C GLU A 48 7.62 7.06 -2.30
N MET A 49 6.39 6.87 -2.81
CA MET A 49 5.99 7.37 -4.12
C MET A 49 6.08 8.90 -4.19
N GLU A 50 5.55 9.60 -3.18
CA GLU A 50 5.62 11.07 -3.11
C GLU A 50 7.08 11.56 -3.09
N ARG A 51 7.96 10.90 -2.33
CA ARG A 51 9.40 11.23 -2.32
C ARG A 51 10.08 11.03 -3.67
N ILE A 52 9.64 10.05 -4.47
CA ILE A 52 10.16 9.82 -5.82
C ILE A 52 9.60 10.86 -6.80
N GLN A 53 8.34 11.26 -6.65
CA GLN A 53 7.70 12.27 -7.49
C GLN A 53 8.20 13.69 -7.24
N ALA A 54 8.63 13.99 -6.01
CA ALA A 54 9.16 15.30 -5.63
C ALA A 54 10.64 15.52 -6.01
N ARG A 55 11.28 14.54 -6.65
CA ARG A 55 12.65 14.63 -7.20
C ARG A 55 12.62 15.00 -8.68
#